data_AF-A0A382YVM2-F1
#
_entry.id   AF-A0A382YVM2-F1
#
_cell.length_a   1.000
_cell.length_b   1.000
_cell.length_c   1.000
_cell.angle_alpha   90.00
_cell.angle_beta   90.00
_cell.angle_gamma   90.00
#
_symmetry.space_group_name_H-M   'P 1'
#
loop_
_entity.id
_entity.type
_entity.pdbx_description
1 polymer ?
#
loop_
_entity_poly.entity_id
_entity_poly.type
_entity_poly.pdbx_seq_one_letter_code
_entity_poly.pdbx_strand_id
1 'polypeptide(L)' 'MKNTKLIAVKLIPSILPVSLPTVRSWIFQNKLPVVRLGRKVFVREEVLEKIGMEGLESVTMELNNN' A
#
# COMPACT_ATOMS: atom_id res chain seq x y z
N MET A 1 8.03 -19.96 3.98
CA MET A 1 7.91 -18.66 3.28
C MET A 1 6.61 -18.02 3.72
N LYS A 2 6.62 -16.80 4.28
CA LYS A 2 5.38 -16.06 4.57
C LYS A 2 4.63 -15.88 3.25
N ASN A 3 3.45 -16.49 3.12
CA ASN A 3 2.59 -16.33 1.96
C ASN A 3 2.21 -14.85 1.86
N THR A 4 2.90 -14.10 1.00
CA THR A 4 2.68 -12.65 0.92
C THR A 4 1.51 -12.40 0.00
N LYS A 5 0.33 -12.30 0.61
CA LYS A 5 -0.90 -12.02 -0.09
C LYS A 5 -0.82 -10.61 -0.70
N LEU A 6 -1.01 -10.55 -2.02
CA LEU A 6 -1.01 -9.31 -2.78
C LEU A 6 -2.44 -8.83 -2.98
N ILE A 7 -2.72 -7.62 -2.52
CA ILE A 7 -4.01 -6.97 -2.66
C ILE A 7 -3.95 -5.98 -3.82
N ALA A 8 -4.88 -6.10 -4.76
CA ALA A 8 -4.97 -5.16 -5.87
C ALA A 8 -5.39 -3.78 -5.35
N VAL A 9 -4.77 -2.71 -5.85
CA VAL A 9 -5.03 -1.32 -5.41
C VAL A 9 -6.51 -0.94 -5.44
N LYS A 10 -7.26 -1.45 -6.41
CA LYS A 10 -8.71 -1.24 -6.54
C LYS A 10 -9.55 -1.74 -5.34
N LEU A 11 -9.02 -2.68 -4.55
CA LEU A 11 -9.68 -3.29 -3.39
C LEU A 11 -9.28 -2.61 -2.07
N ILE A 12 -8.30 -1.70 -2.09
CA ILE A 12 -7.85 -1.03 -0.85
C ILE A 12 -8.98 -0.22 -0.18
N PRO A 13 -9.86 0.50 -0.90
CA PRO A 13 -10.96 1.23 -0.27
C PRO A 13 -11.97 0.37 0.51
N SER A 14 -12.03 -0.94 0.26
CA SER A 14 -12.85 -1.87 1.06
C SER A 14 -12.16 -2.35 2.34
N ILE A 15 -10.86 -2.08 2.50
CA ILE A 15 -10.04 -2.51 3.63
C ILE A 15 -9.70 -1.30 4.52
N LEU A 16 -9.26 -0.21 3.90
CA LEU A 16 -8.99 1.07 4.55
C LEU A 16 -10.05 2.09 4.11
N PRO A 17 -10.61 2.90 5.03
CA PRO A 17 -11.65 3.89 4.73
C PRO A 17 -11.07 5.12 4.02
N VAL A 18 -10.44 4.91 2.86
CA VAL A 18 -9.84 5.95 2.02
C VAL A 18 -10.30 5.81 0.59
N SER A 19 -10.43 6.95 -0.09
CA SER A 19 -10.86 6.97 -1.49
C SER A 19 -9.79 6.36 -2.41
N LEU A 20 -10.21 5.74 -3.52
CA LEU A 20 -9.26 5.26 -4.53
C LEU A 20 -8.36 6.38 -5.10
N PRO A 21 -8.84 7.62 -5.34
CA PRO A 21 -7.97 8.76 -5.65
C PRO A 21 -6.88 9.02 -4.60
N THR A 22 -7.20 8.92 -3.31
CA THR A 22 -6.23 9.08 -2.21
C THR A 22 -5.14 8.02 -2.31
N VAL A 23 -5.53 6.76 -2.50
CA VAL A 23 -4.57 5.65 -2.67
C VAL A 23 -3.67 5.90 -3.89
N ARG A 24 -4.23 6.34 -5.03
CA ARG A 24 -3.44 6.71 -6.21
C ARG A 24 -2.47 7.85 -5.93
N SER A 25 -2.90 8.86 -5.17
CA SER A 25 -2.05 9.98 -4.76
C SER A 25 -0.88 9.50 -3.90
N TRP A 26 -1.11 8.57 -2.96
CA TRP A 26 -0.03 7.98 -2.16
C TRP A 26 0.99 7.23 -3.02
N ILE A 27 0.53 6.46 -4.01
CA ILE A 27 1.41 5.74 -4.94
C ILE A 27 2.22 6.72 -5.80
N PHE A 28 1.57 7.78 -6.31
CA PHE A 28 2.23 8.81 -7.13
C PHE A 28 3.28 9.58 -6.33
N GLN A 29 3.01 9.85 -5.05
CA GLN A 29 3.92 10.53 -4.14
C GLN A 29 4.97 9.59 -3.50
N ASN A 30 5.04 8.32 -3.92
CA ASN A 30 5.91 7.29 -3.31
C ASN A 30 5.75 7.16 -1.78
N LYS A 31 4.53 7.34 -1.26
CA LYS A 31 4.19 7.16 0.16
C LYS A 31 3.70 5.75 0.49
N LEU A 32 3.34 4.97 -0.53
CA LEU A 32 2.79 3.62 -0.37
C LEU A 32 3.70 2.60 -1.06
N PRO A 33 4.24 1.62 -0.32
CA PRO A 33 5.00 0.52 -0.92
C PRO A 33 4.11 -0.32 -1.85
N VAL A 34 4.50 -0.43 -3.12
CA VAL A 34 3.75 -1.17 -4.14
C VAL A 34 4.58 -2.23 -4.83
N VAL A 35 3.93 -3.34 -5.19
CA VAL A 35 4.46 -4.38 -6.07
C VAL A 35 3.82 -4.21 -7.45
N ARG A 36 4.64 -3.95 -8.47
CA ARG A 36 4.19 -3.81 -9.86
C ARG A 36 4.37 -5.13 -10.61
N LEU A 37 3.30 -5.60 -11.24
CA LEU A 37 3.27 -6.77 -12.11
C LEU A 37 2.75 -6.31 -13.48
N GLY A 38 3.67 -5.82 -14.31
CA GLY A 38 3.35 -5.13 -15.57
C GLY A 38 2.51 -3.87 -15.33
N ARG A 39 1.33 -3.79 -15.95
CA ARG A 39 0.39 -2.66 -15.78
C ARG A 39 -0.47 -2.76 -14.51
N LYS A 40 -0.37 -3.86 -13.75
CA LYS A 40 -1.13 -4.05 -12.51
C LYS A 40 -0.29 -3.66 -11.31
N VAL A 41 -0.92 -2.99 -10.34
CA VAL A 41 -0.30 -2.51 -9.10
C VAL A 41 -0.98 -3.17 -7.91
N PHE A 42 -0.17 -3.68 -7.00
CA PHE A 42 -0.58 -4.38 -5.79
C PHE A 42 0.12 -3.80 -4.56
N VAL A 43 -0.45 -4.08 -3.40
CA VAL A 43 0.13 -3.79 -2.08
C VAL A 43 0.14 -5.09 -1.29
N ARG A 44 1.17 -5.31 -0.48
CA ARG A 44 1.22 -6.47 0.41
C ARG A 44 0.21 -6.28 1.53
N GLU A 45 -0.49 -7.34 1.93
CA GLU A 45 -1.48 -7.27 3.02
C GLU A 45 -0.87 -6.70 4.32
N GLU A 46 0.35 -7.14 4.67
CA GLU A 46 1.11 -6.66 5.85
C GLU A 46 1.33 -5.13 5.88
N VAL A 47 1.47 -4.50 4.71
CA VAL A 47 1.62 -3.04 4.60
C VAL A 47 0.31 -2.34 4.92
N LEU A 48 -0.82 -2.90 4.47
CA LEU A 48 -2.15 -2.34 4.77
C LEU A 48 -2.50 -2.49 6.25
N GLU A 49 -2.15 -3.63 6.85
CA GLU A 49 -2.31 -3.86 8.29
C GLU A 49 -1.49 -2.83 9.10
N LYS A 50 -0.22 -2.62 8.73
CA LYS A 50 0.63 -1.63 9.39
C LYS A 50 0.06 -0.21 9.28
N ILE A 51 -0.44 0.18 8.11
CA ILE A 51 -1.09 1.49 7.92
C ILE A 51 -2.33 1.61 8.82
N GLY A 52 -3.12 0.55 8.95
CA GLY A 52 -4.30 0.54 9.81
C GLY A 52 -3.98 0.74 11.30
N MET A 53 -2.80 0.30 11.74
CA MET A 53 -2.38 0.39 13.15
C MET A 53 -1.59 1.68 13.45
N GLU A 54 -0.67 2.06 12.56
CA GLU A 54 0.37 3.07 12.84
C GLU A 54 0.29 4.29 11.92
N GLY A 55 -0.66 4.31 10.97
CA GLY A 55 -0.80 5.40 9.99
C GLY A 55 0.11 5.23 8.75
N LEU A 56 -0.02 6.14 7.79
CA LEU A 56 0.69 6.08 6.50
C LEU A 56 2.19 6.35 6.64
N GLU A 57 2.55 7.15 7.64
CA GLU A 57 3.93 7.55 7.93
C GLU A 57 4.81 6.33 8.26
N SER A 58 4.23 5.32 8.90
CA SER A 58 4.90 4.08 9.31
C SER A 58 5.49 3.28 8.15
N VAL A 59 4.91 3.39 6.95
CA VAL A 59 5.37 2.72 5.73
C VAL A 59 6.14 3.65 4.80
N THR A 60 5.94 4.97 4.95
CA THR A 60 6.66 5.99 4.18
C THR A 60 8.13 6.06 4.63
N MET A 61 8.41 5.93 5.92
CA MET A 61 9.77 5.94 6.45
C MET A 61 10.64 4.78 5.95
N GLU A 62 10.04 3.60 5.73
CA GLU A 62 10.75 2.43 5.22
C GLU A 62 11.17 2.58 3.74
N LEU A 63 10.48 3.41 2.97
CA LEU A 63 10.81 3.69 1.57
C LEU A 63 12.01 4.61 1.40
N ASN A 64 12.28 5.49 2.38
CA ASN A 64 13.35 6.49 2.29
C ASN A 64 14.70 6.01 2.84
N ASN A 65 14.73 4.85 3.50
CA ASN A 65 15.93 4.28 4.14
C ASN A 65 16.60 3.15 3.33
N ASN A 66 16.15 2.93 2.09
CA ASN A 66 16.73 2.00 1.11
C ASN A 66 17.24 2.77 -0.11
#